data_AF-A0A919J086-F1
#
_entry.id   AF-A0A919J086-F1
#
_cell.length_a   1.000
_cell.length_b   1.000
_cell.length_c   1.000
_cell.angle_alpha   90.00
_cell.angle_beta   90.00
_cell.angle_gamma   90.00
#
_symmetry.space_group_name_H-M   'P 1'
#
loop_
_entity.id
_entity.type
_entity.pdbx_description
1 polymer ?
#
loop_
_entity_poly.entity_id
_entity_poly.type
_entity_poly.pdbx_seq_one_letter_code
_entity_poly.pdbx_strand_id
1 'polypeptide(L)'
;MAVVAALVLLAGVCMVAVTGIFALISVGNLRWARKLRRAVPTPIGSWRGGVVSTEAVTEHGTAGPQVGPLSRADCAWYEMTIVRMNNSDNRSDVRIDAGRSPAWPVLADPSGRVTIDPGLLTDRRGESRTEHAPSACLATTEEWERRRDGAPPPFWVTPAIERSCAYGDQLTLLEVRLPRGRRVFAIGRASGGSLRRGLVTPGRWADLITAREDDLRLMTRAIPAFAVLGLAVAAGGYGLLLLVTR
;
A
#
# COMPACT_ATOMS: atom_id res chain seq x y z
N MET A 1 5.55 -34.75 -31.37
CA MET A 1 5.88 -35.31 -30.04
C MET A 1 6.93 -34.49 -29.29
N ALA A 2 8.10 -34.19 -29.88
CA ALA A 2 9.14 -33.40 -29.22
C ALA A 2 8.70 -32.00 -28.75
N VAL A 3 7.89 -31.28 -29.56
CA VAL A 3 7.35 -29.96 -29.19
C VAL A 3 6.46 -30.04 -27.95
N VAL A 4 5.60 -31.07 -27.84
CA VAL A 4 4.73 -31.27 -26.68
C VAL A 4 5.57 -31.56 -25.44
N ALA A 5 6.60 -32.39 -25.55
CA ALA A 5 7.53 -32.69 -24.46
C ALA A 5 8.25 -31.44 -23.95
N ALA A 6 8.73 -30.60 -24.86
CA ALA A 6 9.40 -29.34 -24.54
C ALA A 6 8.45 -28.35 -23.85
N LEU A 7 7.19 -28.25 -24.31
CA LEU A 7 6.17 -27.41 -23.67
C LEU A 7 5.83 -27.88 -22.25
N VAL A 8 5.70 -29.20 -22.03
CA VAL A 8 5.44 -29.78 -20.69
C VAL A 8 6.62 -29.52 -19.76
N LEU A 9 7.86 -29.70 -20.23
CA LEU A 9 9.06 -29.40 -19.45
C LEU A 9 9.11 -27.91 -19.09
N LEU A 10 8.90 -27.01 -20.05
CA LEU A 10 8.88 -25.57 -19.83
C LEU A 10 7.81 -25.17 -18.81
N ALA A 11 6.59 -25.74 -18.92
CA ALA A 11 5.53 -25.50 -17.95
C ALA A 11 5.94 -25.93 -16.53
N GLY A 12 6.58 -27.10 -16.39
CA GLY A 12 7.12 -27.56 -15.10
C GLY A 12 8.18 -26.63 -14.51
N VAL A 13 9.14 -26.16 -15.34
CA VAL A 13 10.15 -25.19 -14.90
C VAL A 13 9.52 -23.85 -14.50
N CYS A 14 8.56 -23.34 -15.27
CA CYS A 14 7.82 -22.13 -14.92
C CYS A 14 7.08 -22.27 -13.58
N MET A 15 6.44 -23.41 -13.31
CA MET A 15 5.79 -23.67 -12.02
C MET A 15 6.79 -23.64 -10.86
N VAL A 16 7.97 -24.24 -11.01
CA VAL A 16 9.02 -24.20 -9.97
C VAL A 16 9.53 -22.78 -9.76
N ALA A 17 9.77 -22.03 -10.84
CA ALA A 17 10.22 -20.64 -10.75
C ALA A 17 9.20 -19.75 -10.02
N VAL A 18 7.92 -19.86 -10.38
CA VAL A 18 6.82 -19.14 -9.71
C VAL A 18 6.76 -19.53 -8.22
N THR A 19 6.92 -20.81 -7.90
CA THR A 19 6.95 -21.30 -6.52
C THR A 19 8.10 -20.69 -5.73
N GLY A 20 9.28 -20.55 -6.34
CA GLY A 20 10.43 -19.87 -5.74
C GLY A 20 10.14 -18.40 -5.39
N ILE A 21 9.45 -17.68 -6.27
CA ILE A 21 9.02 -16.29 -6.03
C ILE A 21 8.05 -16.24 -4.84
N PHE A 22 7.03 -17.11 -4.81
CA PHE A 22 6.10 -17.19 -3.69
C PHE A 22 6.79 -17.53 -2.36
N ALA A 23 7.82 -18.39 -2.40
CA ALA A 23 8.63 -18.69 -1.21
C ALA A 23 9.38 -17.45 -0.70
N LEU A 24 9.99 -16.66 -1.58
CA LEU A 24 10.66 -15.40 -1.21
C LEU A 24 9.68 -14.41 -0.57
N ILE A 25 8.49 -14.23 -1.15
CA ILE A 25 7.42 -13.40 -0.60
C ILE A 25 7.03 -13.91 0.81
N SER A 26 6.92 -15.23 0.98
CA SER A 26 6.58 -15.86 2.27
C SER A 26 7.62 -15.59 3.35
N VAL A 27 8.91 -15.55 3.01
CA VAL A 27 9.97 -15.17 3.98
C VAL A 27 9.77 -13.73 4.46
N GLY A 28 9.39 -12.81 3.56
CA GLY A 28 9.01 -11.44 3.92
C GLY A 28 7.85 -11.42 4.92
N ASN A 29 6.82 -12.21 4.64
CA ASN A 29 5.63 -12.33 5.50
C ASN A 29 5.96 -12.88 6.89
N LEU A 30 6.82 -13.89 6.97
CA LEU A 30 7.29 -14.45 8.24
C LEU A 30 8.11 -13.46 9.06
N ARG A 31 8.98 -12.66 8.41
CA ARG A 31 9.75 -11.62 9.09
C ARG A 31 8.83 -10.55 9.65
N TRP A 32 7.81 -10.16 8.89
CA TRP A 32 6.84 -9.15 9.31
C TRP A 32 5.91 -9.65 10.42
N ALA A 33 5.39 -10.88 10.32
CA ALA A 33 4.61 -11.52 11.38
C ALA A 33 5.40 -11.62 12.69
N ARG A 34 6.70 -11.94 12.61
CA ARG A 34 7.61 -11.92 13.78
C ARG A 34 7.76 -10.53 14.39
N LYS A 35 7.83 -9.48 13.56
CA LYS A 35 7.85 -8.08 14.06
C LYS A 35 6.53 -7.73 14.75
N LEU A 36 5.38 -8.05 14.15
CA LEU A 36 4.06 -7.80 14.74
C LEU A 36 3.87 -8.51 16.09
N ARG A 37 4.26 -9.78 16.18
CA ARG A 37 4.17 -10.55 17.44
C ARG A 37 5.00 -9.95 18.58
N ARG A 38 6.12 -9.28 18.25
CA ARG A 38 6.96 -8.58 19.23
C ARG A 38 6.45 -7.18 19.56
N ALA A 39 5.59 -6.62 18.72
CA ALA A 39 5.06 -5.27 18.84
C ALA A 39 3.73 -5.29 19.62
N VAL A 40 3.80 -5.66 20.90
CA VAL A 40 2.64 -5.62 21.80
C VAL A 40 2.17 -4.17 21.93
N PRO A 41 0.87 -3.87 21.75
CA PRO A 41 0.36 -2.51 21.92
C PRO A 41 0.68 -1.96 23.31
N THR A 42 1.32 -0.78 23.36
CA THR A 42 1.62 -0.03 24.57
C THR A 42 0.77 1.26 24.60
N PRO A 43 0.18 1.61 25.76
CA PRO A 43 -0.60 2.83 25.89
C PRO A 43 0.25 4.07 25.59
N ILE A 44 -0.31 5.05 24.86
CA ILE A 44 0.37 6.28 24.45
C ILE A 44 0.98 7.04 25.64
N GLY A 45 0.27 7.12 26.76
CA GLY A 45 0.73 7.81 27.97
C GLY A 45 1.96 7.18 28.63
N SER A 46 2.31 5.94 28.28
CA SER A 46 3.49 5.25 28.82
C SER A 46 4.76 5.43 27.97
N TRP A 47 4.67 6.13 26.84
CA TRP A 47 5.77 6.25 25.89
C TRP A 47 6.90 7.12 26.43
N ARG A 48 8.10 6.54 26.50
CA ARG A 48 9.34 7.25 26.87
C ARG A 48 10.26 7.53 25.67
N GLY A 49 9.77 7.28 24.47
CA GLY A 49 10.54 7.32 23.21
C GLY A 49 11.04 5.94 22.78
N GLY A 50 11.56 5.86 21.55
CA GLY A 50 12.02 4.59 20.97
C GLY A 50 10.95 3.88 20.15
N VAL A 51 11.11 2.58 19.91
CA VAL A 51 10.15 1.80 19.11
C VAL A 51 8.92 1.50 19.97
N VAL A 52 7.75 1.85 19.46
CA VAL A 52 6.45 1.71 20.12
C VAL A 52 5.42 1.12 19.16
N SER A 53 4.39 0.52 19.73
CA SER A 53 3.19 0.05 19.04
C SER A 53 1.97 0.45 19.83
N THR A 54 0.85 0.77 19.21
CA THR A 54 -0.39 1.12 19.92
C THR A 54 -1.61 0.80 19.09
N GLU A 55 -2.73 0.56 19.79
CA GLU A 55 -4.07 0.60 19.22
C GLU A 55 -4.72 1.91 19.63
N ALA A 56 -5.10 2.71 18.65
CA ALA A 56 -5.60 4.05 18.88
C ALA A 56 -6.73 4.38 17.90
N VAL A 57 -7.35 5.53 18.15
CA VAL A 57 -8.32 6.14 17.26
C VAL A 57 -7.70 7.37 16.63
N THR A 58 -7.96 7.59 15.35
CA THR A 58 -7.53 8.78 14.63
C THR A 58 -8.37 9.99 15.05
N GLU A 59 -7.71 11.08 15.40
CA GLU A 59 -8.33 12.32 15.83
C GLU A 59 -7.75 13.52 15.09
N HIS A 60 -8.51 14.62 15.15
CA HIS A 60 -8.10 15.91 14.63
C HIS A 60 -6.81 16.39 15.29
N GLY A 61 -5.95 17.00 14.48
CA GLY A 61 -4.78 17.70 14.94
C GLY A 61 -5.10 19.06 15.57
N THR A 62 -4.05 19.87 15.74
CA THR A 62 -4.17 21.24 16.25
C THR A 62 -4.98 22.17 15.33
N ALA A 63 -5.16 21.82 14.07
CA ALA A 63 -6.02 22.54 13.14
C ALA A 63 -7.52 22.34 13.41
N GLY A 64 -7.91 21.45 14.32
CA GLY A 64 -9.31 21.15 14.60
C GLY A 64 -9.97 20.34 13.46
N PRO A 65 -11.31 20.38 13.36
CA PRO A 65 -12.07 19.62 12.38
C PRO A 65 -11.72 19.95 10.93
N GLN A 66 -11.59 18.93 10.09
CA GLN A 66 -11.26 19.08 8.68
C GLN A 66 -12.13 18.21 7.80
N VAL A 67 -12.34 18.65 6.57
CA VAL A 67 -13.14 17.96 5.57
C VAL A 67 -12.29 17.76 4.32
N GLY A 68 -12.32 16.56 3.75
CA GLY A 68 -11.65 16.24 2.49
C GLY A 68 -12.15 17.17 1.37
N PRO A 69 -11.29 17.93 0.68
CA PRO A 69 -11.74 18.91 -0.31
C PRO A 69 -12.47 18.29 -1.51
N LEU A 70 -12.07 17.08 -1.92
CA LEU A 70 -12.69 16.29 -2.98
C LEU A 70 -13.80 15.39 -2.42
N SER A 71 -13.51 14.59 -1.40
CA SER A 71 -14.48 13.59 -0.88
C SER A 71 -15.59 14.18 -0.03
N ARG A 72 -15.45 15.43 0.44
CA ARG A 72 -16.37 16.12 1.37
C ARG A 72 -16.62 15.36 2.68
N ALA A 73 -15.72 14.45 3.06
CA ALA A 73 -15.86 13.62 4.26
C ALA A 73 -15.03 14.16 5.44
N ASP A 74 -15.52 13.98 6.68
CA ASP A 74 -14.77 14.29 7.91
C ASP A 74 -13.47 13.47 7.96
N CYS A 75 -12.35 14.16 8.21
CA CYS A 75 -11.03 13.57 8.21
C CYS A 75 -10.11 14.24 9.24
N ALA A 76 -9.20 13.46 9.82
CA ALA A 76 -8.16 13.96 10.69
C ALA A 76 -7.04 14.67 9.92
N TRP A 77 -6.86 14.29 8.65
CA TRP A 77 -5.83 14.80 7.76
C TRP A 77 -6.12 14.41 6.31
N TYR A 78 -5.64 15.22 5.36
CA TYR A 78 -5.67 14.93 3.93
C TYR A 78 -4.45 15.50 3.20
N GLU A 79 -4.16 14.94 2.03
CA GLU A 79 -3.21 15.44 1.04
C GLU A 79 -3.80 15.26 -0.36
N MET A 80 -3.65 16.27 -1.20
CA MET A 80 -4.10 16.28 -2.58
C MET A 80 -2.90 16.37 -3.51
N THR A 81 -2.86 15.50 -4.52
CA THR A 81 -1.83 15.51 -5.54
C THR A 81 -2.47 15.42 -6.90
N ILE A 82 -2.08 16.28 -7.83
CA ILE A 82 -2.47 16.16 -9.23
C ILE A 82 -1.36 15.40 -9.95
N VAL A 83 -1.75 14.34 -10.64
CA VAL A 83 -0.87 13.53 -11.51
C VAL A 83 -1.25 13.82 -12.95
N ARG A 84 -0.27 14.23 -13.77
CA ARG A 84 -0.46 14.37 -15.21
C ARG A 84 0.09 13.16 -15.95
N MET A 85 -0.74 12.57 -16.80
CA MET A 85 -0.36 11.55 -17.78
C MET A 85 -0.38 12.19 -19.16
N ASN A 86 0.78 12.14 -19.82
CA ASN A 86 0.90 12.60 -21.20
C ASN A 86 0.55 11.44 -22.15
N ASN A 87 -0.29 11.73 -23.14
CA ASN A 87 -0.84 10.73 -24.04
C ASN A 87 0.22 10.12 -24.99
N SER A 88 1.38 10.76 -25.16
CA SER A 88 2.44 10.27 -26.05
C SER A 88 3.25 9.10 -25.49
N ASP A 89 3.47 9.03 -24.17
CA ASP A 89 4.39 8.07 -23.56
C ASP A 89 3.76 7.25 -22.41
N ASN A 90 2.48 7.45 -22.10
CA ASN A 90 1.74 6.80 -21.01
C ASN A 90 2.50 6.80 -19.66
N ARG A 91 3.40 7.78 -19.49
CA ARG A 91 4.24 7.96 -18.31
C ARG A 91 3.70 9.16 -17.53
N SER A 92 3.65 9.02 -16.21
CA SER A 92 3.30 10.12 -15.33
C SER A 92 4.47 11.10 -15.29
N ASP A 93 4.34 12.24 -15.96
CA ASP A 93 5.45 13.18 -16.11
C ASP A 93 5.52 14.20 -14.96
N VAL A 94 4.39 14.51 -14.31
CA VAL A 94 4.35 15.59 -13.31
C VAL A 94 3.42 15.24 -12.15
N ARG A 95 3.94 15.40 -10.93
CA ARG A 95 3.18 15.44 -9.68
C ARG A 95 3.15 16.86 -9.15
N ILE A 96 1.96 17.44 -9.01
CA ILE A 96 1.75 18.78 -8.47
C ILE A 96 1.10 18.63 -7.09
N ASP A 97 1.72 19.21 -6.06
CA ASP A 97 1.09 19.30 -4.72
C ASP A 97 -0.08 20.29 -4.82
N ALA A 98 -1.30 19.79 -4.67
CA ALA A 98 -2.53 20.57 -4.81
C ALA A 98 -3.07 21.05 -3.46
N GLY A 99 -2.43 20.65 -2.36
CA GLY A 99 -2.79 21.09 -1.03
C GLY A 99 -2.73 19.97 0.00
N ARG A 100 -2.56 20.38 1.26
CA ARG A 100 -2.47 19.48 2.40
C ARG A 100 -3.16 20.12 3.59
N SER A 101 -3.65 19.26 4.48
CA SER A 101 -4.06 19.62 5.82
C SER A 101 -3.02 20.52 6.53
N PRO A 102 -3.45 21.60 7.21
CA PRO A 102 -2.54 22.55 7.84
C PRO A 102 -1.88 22.03 9.12
N ALA A 103 -2.35 20.92 9.69
CA ALA A 103 -1.76 20.30 10.87
C ALA A 103 -1.67 18.78 10.75
N TRP A 104 -0.80 18.18 11.55
CA TRP A 104 -0.64 16.72 11.59
C TRP A 104 -1.82 16.07 12.31
N PRO A 105 -2.28 14.88 11.87
CA PRO A 105 -3.31 14.16 12.58
C PRO A 105 -2.78 13.61 13.91
N VAL A 106 -3.69 13.22 14.78
CA VAL A 106 -3.38 12.69 16.11
C VAL A 106 -3.88 11.25 16.23
N LEU A 107 -3.12 10.41 16.93
CA LEU A 107 -3.61 9.17 17.51
C LEU A 107 -3.98 9.43 18.96
N ALA A 108 -5.15 8.95 19.36
CA ALA A 108 -5.65 9.04 20.71
C ALA A 108 -6.03 7.65 21.24
N ASP A 109 -5.64 7.40 22.48
CA ASP A 109 -6.15 6.28 23.29
C ASP A 109 -6.56 6.84 24.67
N PRO A 110 -7.12 6.01 25.58
CA PRO A 110 -7.52 6.49 26.91
C PRO A 110 -6.38 7.05 27.76
N SER A 111 -5.12 6.76 27.42
CA SER A 111 -3.94 7.16 28.18
C SER A 111 -3.27 8.43 27.66
N GLY A 112 -3.55 8.84 26.42
CA GLY A 112 -2.98 10.06 25.87
C GLY A 112 -3.19 10.27 24.37
N ARG A 113 -2.51 11.30 23.86
CA ARG A 113 -2.55 11.74 22.47
C ARG A 113 -1.14 11.93 21.93
N VAL A 114 -0.94 11.60 20.66
CA VAL A 114 0.34 11.77 19.97
C VAL A 114 0.12 12.15 18.52
N THR A 115 0.94 13.06 18.00
CA THR A 115 0.87 13.45 16.58
C THR A 115 1.45 12.37 15.68
N ILE A 116 0.94 12.25 14.45
CA ILE A 116 1.45 11.33 13.44
C ILE A 116 2.21 12.15 12.40
N ASP A 117 3.45 11.76 12.10
CA ASP A 117 4.15 12.30 10.95
C ASP A 117 3.39 11.94 9.65
N PRO A 118 2.95 12.92 8.84
CA PRO A 118 2.24 12.66 7.59
C PRO A 118 3.02 11.79 6.60
N GLY A 119 4.35 11.73 6.70
CA GLY A 119 5.18 10.82 5.92
C GLY A 119 4.89 9.33 6.18
N LEU A 120 4.15 8.99 7.24
CA LEU A 120 3.64 7.64 7.50
C LEU A 120 2.33 7.34 6.74
N LEU A 121 1.64 8.39 6.31
CA LEU A 121 0.32 8.32 5.71
C LEU A 121 0.41 8.34 4.18
N THR A 122 1.35 9.12 3.63
CA THR A 122 1.58 9.19 2.19
C THR A 122 2.85 8.52 1.73
N ASP A 123 2.73 7.85 0.59
CA ASP A 123 3.82 7.14 -0.07
C ASP A 123 4.67 8.12 -0.89
N ARG A 124 5.22 9.15 -0.24
CA ARG A 124 5.93 10.25 -0.91
C ARG A 124 7.28 9.86 -1.52
N ARG A 125 7.81 8.66 -1.22
CA ARG A 125 9.19 8.29 -1.58
C ARG A 125 9.32 7.12 -2.54
N GLY A 126 8.24 6.41 -2.89
CA GLY A 126 8.38 5.13 -3.58
C GLY A 126 9.25 4.13 -2.80
N GLU A 127 9.52 4.41 -1.52
CA GLU A 127 10.11 3.48 -0.56
C GLU A 127 8.99 2.53 -0.19
N SER A 128 8.75 1.59 -1.10
CA SER A 128 7.94 0.38 -0.96
C SER A 128 7.46 0.22 0.47
N ARG A 129 6.29 0.81 0.76
CA ARG A 129 5.43 0.36 1.86
C ARG A 129 5.54 -1.15 1.79
N THR A 130 5.93 -1.83 2.87
CA THR A 130 5.81 -3.29 2.93
C THR A 130 4.45 -3.62 2.32
N GLU A 131 4.42 -4.16 1.09
CA GLU A 131 3.33 -4.03 0.10
C GLU A 131 2.03 -4.73 0.53
N HIS A 132 1.95 -5.09 1.80
CA HIS A 132 1.03 -6.07 2.35
C HIS A 132 0.32 -5.56 3.59
N ALA A 133 0.63 -4.37 4.09
CA ALA A 133 -0.12 -3.76 5.18
C ALA A 133 -1.23 -2.84 4.63
N PRO A 134 -2.50 -3.06 4.99
CA PRO A 134 -3.58 -2.19 4.55
C PRO A 134 -3.34 -0.76 5.06
N SER A 135 -3.56 0.22 4.18
CA SER A 135 -3.44 1.65 4.50
C SER A 135 -4.58 2.09 5.42
N ALA A 136 -4.27 2.85 6.48
CA ALA A 136 -5.32 3.49 7.28
C ALA A 136 -6.01 4.64 6.53
N CYS A 137 -5.38 5.15 5.47
CA CYS A 137 -5.92 6.20 4.62
C CYS A 137 -6.87 5.65 3.56
N LEU A 138 -7.82 6.48 3.15
CA LEU A 138 -8.69 6.27 2.00
C LEU A 138 -8.25 7.18 0.86
N ALA A 139 -8.41 6.72 -0.37
CA ALA A 139 -8.11 7.46 -1.59
C ALA A 139 -9.41 7.79 -2.34
N THR A 140 -9.51 9.02 -2.83
CA THR A 140 -10.57 9.47 -3.75
C THR A 140 -9.89 10.08 -4.96
N THR A 141 -10.31 9.69 -6.16
CA THR A 141 -9.73 10.18 -7.40
C THR A 141 -10.79 10.86 -8.25
N GLU A 142 -10.40 11.94 -8.90
CA GLU A 142 -11.19 12.58 -9.95
C GLU A 142 -10.29 12.78 -11.17
N GLU A 143 -10.82 12.47 -12.34
CA GLU A 143 -10.08 12.53 -13.60
C GLU A 143 -10.65 13.61 -14.49
N TRP A 144 -9.77 14.31 -15.18
CA TRP A 144 -10.14 15.29 -16.19
C TRP A 144 -9.21 15.17 -17.39
N GLU A 145 -9.79 15.23 -18.58
CA GLU A 145 -9.08 15.18 -19.84
C GLU A 145 -9.28 16.49 -20.59
N ARG A 146 -8.20 17.06 -21.10
CA ARG A 146 -8.31 18.29 -21.91
C ARG A 146 -8.83 17.96 -23.31
N ARG A 147 -10.08 18.32 -23.59
CA ARG A 147 -10.73 18.13 -24.90
C ARG A 147 -10.85 19.45 -25.68
N ARG A 148 -10.90 19.37 -27.01
CA ARG A 148 -11.09 20.55 -27.89
C ARG A 148 -12.48 21.16 -27.77
N ASP A 149 -13.50 20.32 -27.59
CA ASP A 149 -14.91 20.73 -27.56
C ASP A 149 -15.45 20.78 -26.11
N GLY A 150 -14.55 20.95 -25.14
CA GLY A 150 -14.72 20.45 -23.77
C GLY A 150 -15.71 21.21 -22.87
N ALA A 151 -16.36 20.45 -21.99
CA ALA A 151 -17.03 20.94 -20.79
C ALA A 151 -16.06 21.79 -19.93
N PRO A 152 -16.58 22.75 -19.15
CA PRO A 152 -15.74 23.58 -18.29
C PRO A 152 -14.85 22.72 -17.37
N PRO A 153 -13.59 23.11 -17.13
CA PRO A 153 -12.70 22.37 -16.25
C PRO A 153 -13.26 22.32 -14.82
N PRO A 154 -12.98 21.24 -14.07
CA PRO A 154 -13.39 21.14 -12.68
C PRO A 154 -12.65 22.17 -11.83
N PHE A 155 -13.19 22.47 -10.64
CA PHE A 155 -12.72 23.57 -9.79
C PHE A 155 -11.24 23.52 -9.41
N TRP A 156 -10.63 22.33 -9.41
CA TRP A 156 -9.24 22.11 -9.06
C TRP A 156 -8.27 22.27 -10.25
N VAL A 157 -8.78 22.30 -11.48
CA VAL A 157 -8.00 22.63 -12.68
C VAL A 157 -8.01 24.14 -12.84
N THR A 158 -6.95 24.79 -12.34
CA THR A 158 -6.79 26.23 -12.51
C THR A 158 -6.47 26.59 -13.97
N PRO A 159 -6.71 27.84 -14.41
CA PRO A 159 -6.35 28.28 -15.75
C PRO A 159 -4.85 28.15 -16.07
N ALA A 160 -3.98 28.12 -15.04
CA ALA A 160 -2.55 27.86 -15.21
C ALA A 160 -2.29 26.37 -15.52
N ILE A 161 -2.94 25.46 -14.78
CA ILE A 161 -2.84 24.02 -15.00
C ILE A 161 -3.40 23.66 -16.38
N GLU A 162 -4.58 24.16 -16.71
CA GLU A 162 -5.22 23.92 -18.01
C GLU A 162 -4.34 24.36 -19.19
N ARG A 163 -3.79 25.58 -19.14
CA ARG A 163 -2.90 26.10 -20.20
C ARG A 163 -1.60 25.31 -20.34
N SER A 164 -1.15 24.64 -19.27
CA SER A 164 0.05 23.81 -19.30
C SER A 164 -0.15 22.41 -19.89
N CYS A 165 -1.40 22.01 -20.16
CA CYS A 165 -1.74 20.69 -20.68
C CYS A 165 -1.98 20.72 -22.19
N ALA A 166 -1.45 19.76 -22.94
CA ALA A 166 -1.83 19.57 -24.34
C ALA A 166 -3.25 19.00 -24.46
N TYR A 167 -3.84 19.08 -25.66
CA TYR A 167 -5.10 18.38 -25.93
C TYR A 167 -4.88 16.86 -25.85
N GLY A 168 -5.76 16.17 -25.14
CA GLY A 168 -5.65 14.74 -24.86
C GLY A 168 -4.79 14.41 -23.63
N ASP A 169 -4.21 15.40 -22.94
CA ASP A 169 -3.59 15.16 -21.63
C ASP A 169 -4.66 14.79 -20.60
N GLN A 170 -4.34 13.80 -19.77
CA GLN A 170 -5.18 13.38 -18.65
C GLN A 170 -4.55 13.86 -17.33
N LEU A 171 -5.38 14.49 -16.51
CA LEU A 171 -5.08 14.88 -15.14
C LEU A 171 -5.90 14.01 -14.18
N THR A 172 -5.23 13.43 -13.20
CA THR A 172 -5.87 12.74 -12.08
C THR A 172 -5.59 13.51 -10.80
N LEU A 173 -6.63 14.10 -10.20
CA LEU A 173 -6.56 14.58 -8.82
C LEU A 173 -6.73 13.39 -7.87
N LEU A 174 -5.75 13.17 -7.01
CA LEU A 174 -5.76 12.16 -5.97
C LEU A 174 -5.87 12.85 -4.60
N GLU A 175 -6.96 12.62 -3.88
CA GLU A 175 -7.08 12.93 -2.46
C GLU A 175 -6.77 11.67 -1.63
N VAL A 176 -5.75 11.74 -0.78
CA VAL A 176 -5.49 10.74 0.26
C VAL A 176 -5.89 11.34 1.60
N ARG A 177 -6.79 10.67 2.32
CA ARG A 177 -7.29 11.16 3.62
C ARG A 177 -7.18 10.11 4.72
N LEU A 178 -6.92 10.56 5.94
CA LEU A 178 -7.04 9.75 7.15
C LEU A 178 -8.42 10.05 7.78
N PRO A 179 -9.39 9.12 7.75
CA PRO A 179 -10.70 9.35 8.37
C PRO A 179 -10.54 9.62 9.86
N ARG A 180 -11.39 10.47 10.43
CA ARG A 180 -11.49 10.66 11.88
C ARG A 180 -12.25 9.49 12.51
N GLY A 181 -11.95 9.15 13.76
CA GLY A 181 -12.67 8.12 14.51
C GLY A 181 -12.31 6.69 14.07
N ARG A 182 -11.33 6.53 13.17
CA ARG A 182 -10.93 5.23 12.65
C ARG A 182 -10.04 4.54 13.66
N ARG A 183 -10.39 3.31 14.02
CA ARG A 183 -9.52 2.44 14.80
C ARG A 183 -8.34 2.00 13.96
N VAL A 184 -7.15 2.18 14.49
CA VAL A 184 -5.89 1.86 13.83
C VAL A 184 -4.94 1.18 14.78
N PHE A 185 -4.12 0.29 14.24
CA PHE A 185 -2.90 -0.16 14.86
C PHE A 185 -1.74 0.61 14.24
N ALA A 186 -0.90 1.17 15.09
CA ALA A 186 0.26 1.92 14.67
C ALA A 186 1.52 1.34 15.31
N ILE A 187 2.58 1.20 14.52
CA ILE A 187 3.91 0.80 14.98
C ILE A 187 4.93 1.77 14.40
N GLY A 188 5.85 2.26 15.21
CA GLY A 188 6.85 3.21 14.74
C GLY A 188 7.81 3.62 15.83
N ARG A 189 8.46 4.75 15.64
CA ARG A 189 9.35 5.36 16.62
C ARG A 189 8.69 6.59 17.24
N ALA A 190 8.46 6.54 18.55
CA ALA A 190 8.06 7.70 19.33
C ALA A 190 9.26 8.64 19.52
N SER A 191 9.09 9.91 19.15
CA SER A 191 10.07 10.96 19.39
C SER A 191 9.38 12.31 19.49
N GLY A 192 9.68 13.09 20.54
CA GLY A 192 9.19 14.46 20.71
C GLY A 192 7.66 14.61 20.61
N GLY A 193 6.89 13.70 21.22
CA GLY A 193 5.42 13.74 21.15
C GLY A 193 4.83 13.43 19.77
N SER A 194 5.60 12.78 18.90
CA SER A 194 5.17 12.34 17.57
C SER A 194 5.54 10.89 17.30
N LEU A 195 4.68 10.19 16.56
CA LEU A 195 4.99 8.91 15.96
C LEU A 195 5.62 9.15 14.58
N ARG A 196 6.85 8.67 14.41
CA ARG A 196 7.65 8.80 13.19
C ARG A 196 8.14 7.44 12.72
N ARG A 197 8.55 7.32 11.45
CA ARG A 197 9.17 6.12 10.84
C ARG A 197 8.52 4.79 11.25
N GLY A 198 7.48 4.39 10.52
CA GLY A 198 6.63 3.29 10.94
C GLY A 198 5.50 3.01 9.96
N LEU A 199 4.42 2.46 10.48
CA LEU A 199 3.24 2.04 9.76
C LEU A 199 2.00 2.37 10.59
N VAL A 200 0.96 2.87 9.91
CA VAL A 200 -0.37 3.04 10.47
C VAL A 200 -1.34 2.26 9.59
N THR A 201 -2.03 1.29 10.18
CA THR A 201 -2.86 0.32 9.48
C THR A 201 -4.23 0.22 10.15
N PRO A 202 -5.33 0.00 9.41
CA PRO A 202 -6.65 0.00 9.99
C PRO A 202 -6.91 -1.29 10.78
N GLY A 203 -7.76 -1.18 11.81
CA GLY A 203 -8.17 -2.33 12.62
C GLY A 203 -7.35 -2.48 13.91
N ARG A 204 -7.45 -3.66 14.52
CA ARG A 204 -6.75 -4.00 15.76
C ARG A 204 -5.51 -4.85 15.47
N TRP A 205 -4.59 -4.87 16.42
CA TRP A 205 -3.41 -5.74 16.39
C TRP A 205 -3.79 -7.21 16.27
N ALA A 206 -4.82 -7.64 17.01
CA ALA A 206 -5.30 -9.02 16.98
C ALA A 206 -5.77 -9.41 15.57
N ASP A 207 -6.56 -8.56 14.91
CA ASP A 207 -7.10 -8.81 13.56
C ASP A 207 -5.98 -8.94 12.52
N LEU A 208 -4.93 -8.12 12.65
CA LEU A 208 -3.76 -8.16 11.78
C LEU A 208 -2.94 -9.44 11.97
N ILE A 209 -2.82 -9.91 13.20
CA ILE A 209 -2.16 -11.19 13.49
C ILE A 209 -2.96 -12.35 12.91
N THR A 210 -4.27 -12.40 13.15
CA THR A 210 -5.12 -13.49 12.66
C THR A 210 -5.10 -13.56 11.14
N ALA A 211 -5.30 -12.41 10.46
CA ALA A 211 -5.25 -12.36 9.00
C ALA A 211 -3.90 -12.87 8.46
N ARG A 212 -2.80 -12.57 9.16
CA ARG A 212 -1.47 -12.98 8.70
C ARG A 212 -1.15 -14.44 9.02
N GLU A 213 -1.70 -14.99 10.08
CA GLU A 213 -1.57 -16.42 10.39
C GLU A 213 -2.28 -17.28 9.35
N ASP A 214 -3.44 -16.84 8.87
CA ASP A 214 -4.18 -17.53 7.80
C ASP A 214 -3.42 -17.50 6.48
N ASP A 215 -2.86 -16.35 6.09
CA ASP A 215 -1.96 -16.23 4.91
C ASP A 215 -0.77 -17.20 5.01
N LEU A 216 -0.12 -17.25 6.18
CA LEU A 216 1.04 -18.11 6.40
C LEU A 216 0.67 -19.59 6.37
N ARG A 217 -0.49 -19.98 6.92
CA ARG A 217 -0.97 -21.36 6.87
C ARG A 217 -1.24 -21.80 5.42
N LEU A 218 -1.84 -20.93 4.62
CA LEU A 218 -2.11 -21.19 3.21
C LEU A 218 -0.80 -21.31 2.41
N MET A 219 0.14 -20.40 2.61
CA MET A 219 1.47 -20.43 1.97
C MET A 219 2.28 -21.68 2.34
N THR A 220 2.24 -22.08 3.61
CA THR A 220 2.99 -23.25 4.11
C THR A 220 2.50 -24.55 3.46
N ARG A 221 1.23 -24.63 3.05
CA ARG A 221 0.66 -25.81 2.36
C ARG A 221 0.82 -25.72 0.84
N ALA A 222 0.57 -24.55 0.26
CA ALA A 222 0.56 -24.37 -1.20
C ALA A 222 1.95 -24.48 -1.82
N ILE A 223 2.97 -23.85 -1.22
CA ILE A 223 4.34 -23.82 -1.77
C ILE A 223 4.91 -25.23 -1.99
N PRO A 224 4.95 -26.14 -0.99
CA PRO A 224 5.49 -27.48 -1.21
C PRO A 224 4.66 -28.27 -2.22
N ALA A 225 3.34 -28.12 -2.22
CA ALA A 225 2.48 -28.80 -3.19
C ALA A 225 2.79 -28.38 -4.64
N PHE A 226 2.91 -27.07 -4.91
CA PHE A 226 3.27 -26.56 -6.22
C PHE A 226 4.71 -26.92 -6.63
N ALA A 227 5.66 -26.92 -5.69
CA ALA A 227 7.03 -27.34 -5.95
C ALA A 227 7.10 -28.81 -6.38
N VAL A 228 6.43 -29.71 -5.64
CA VAL A 228 6.41 -31.15 -5.94
C VAL A 228 5.70 -31.41 -7.28
N LEU A 229 4.57 -30.76 -7.52
CA LEU A 229 3.83 -30.90 -8.78
C LEU A 229 4.66 -30.39 -9.98
N GLY A 230 5.28 -29.22 -9.85
CA GLY A 230 6.13 -28.65 -10.89
C GLY A 230 7.34 -29.54 -11.21
N LEU A 231 7.98 -30.10 -10.20
CA LEU A 231 9.09 -31.06 -10.37
C LEU A 231 8.62 -32.35 -11.06
N ALA A 232 7.47 -32.90 -10.67
CA ALA A 232 6.92 -34.10 -11.30
C ALA A 232 6.60 -33.87 -12.79
N VAL A 233 6.00 -32.72 -13.13
CA VAL A 233 5.71 -32.31 -14.51
C VAL A 233 7.00 -32.12 -15.32
N ALA A 234 8.01 -31.45 -14.75
CA ALA A 234 9.30 -31.23 -15.42
C ALA A 234 10.04 -32.56 -15.67
N ALA A 235 10.07 -33.45 -14.68
CA ALA A 235 10.69 -34.77 -14.81
C ALA A 235 9.98 -35.66 -15.84
N GLY A 236 8.64 -35.64 -15.86
CA GLY A 236 7.85 -36.36 -16.86
C GLY A 236 8.08 -35.82 -18.28
N GLY A 237 8.10 -34.50 -18.44
CA GLY A 237 8.43 -33.84 -19.71
C GLY A 237 9.83 -34.20 -20.21
N TYR A 238 10.83 -34.19 -19.32
CA TYR A 238 12.21 -34.58 -19.63
C TYR A 238 12.32 -36.05 -20.07
N GLY A 239 11.68 -36.97 -19.34
CA GLY A 239 11.68 -38.39 -19.67
C GLY A 239 11.05 -38.69 -21.03
N LEU A 240 9.94 -38.00 -21.37
CA LEU A 240 9.30 -38.13 -22.68
C LEU A 240 10.17 -37.56 -23.80
N LEU A 241 10.92 -36.49 -23.53
CA LEU A 241 11.88 -35.92 -24.47
C LEU A 241 13.01 -36.91 -24.78
N LEU A 242 13.60 -37.53 -23.75
CA LEU A 242 14.64 -38.56 -23.90
C LEU A 242 14.17 -39.77 -24.71
N LEU A 243 12.91 -40.20 -24.51
CA LEU A 243 12.30 -41.32 -25.24
C LEU A 243 12.08 -41.00 -26.72
N VAL A 244 11.74 -39.75 -27.06
CA VAL A 244 11.48 -39.33 -28.45
C VAL A 244 12.77 -39.04 -29.22
N THR A 245 13.87 -38.73 -28.52
CA THR A 245 15.17 -38.42 -29.13
C THR A 245 16.10 -39.62 -29.31
N ARG A 246 15.73 -40.78 -28.76
CA ARG A 246 16.43 -42.05 -28.97
C ARG A 246 15.80 -42.82 -30.11
#